data_AF-A0A8J2YUQ8-F1
#
_entry.id   AF-A0A8J2YUQ8-F1
#
_cell.length_a   1.000
_cell.length_b   1.000
_cell.length_c   1.000
_cell.angle_alpha   90.00
_cell.angle_beta   90.00
_cell.angle_gamma   90.00
#
_symmetry.space_group_name_H-M   'P 1'
#
loop_
_entity.id
_entity.type
_entity.pdbx_description
1 polymer ?
#
loop_
_entity_poly.entity_id
_entity_poly.type
_entity_poly.pdbx_seq_one_letter_code
_entity_poly.pdbx_strand_id
1 'polypeptide(L)'
;MITVLDERESYFLVTNGSQFAVVERRAGKYYSLHAGVRHGVALDDAGVLELIHEAGAHDEKAARRLFDEVSEQWRDIFEHLR
;
A
#
# COMPACT_ATOMS: atom_id res chain seq x y z
N MET A 1 -6.44 -12.48 -9.44
CA MET A 1 -7.49 -11.57 -8.96
C MET A 1 -6.93 -10.85 -7.75
N ILE A 2 -6.82 -9.55 -7.84
CA ILE A 2 -6.38 -8.71 -6.73
C ILE A 2 -7.56 -8.41 -5.81
N THR A 3 -7.31 -8.45 -4.51
CA THR A 3 -8.30 -8.13 -3.49
C THR A 3 -7.75 -7.04 -2.57
N VAL A 4 -8.58 -6.02 -2.31
CA VAL A 4 -8.34 -5.05 -1.22
C VAL A 4 -8.87 -5.67 0.06
N LEU A 5 -7.99 -5.82 1.06
CA LEU A 5 -8.33 -6.41 2.35
C LEU A 5 -8.70 -5.37 3.40
N ASP A 6 -8.10 -4.18 3.31
CA ASP A 6 -8.36 -3.05 4.22
C ASP A 6 -7.95 -1.72 3.54
N GLU A 7 -8.56 -0.61 3.94
CA GLU A 7 -8.31 0.76 3.49
C GLU A 7 -8.32 1.71 4.68
N ARG A 8 -7.28 2.53 4.82
CA ARG A 8 -7.18 3.59 5.83
C ARG A 8 -6.50 4.82 5.26
N GLU A 9 -7.17 5.96 5.33
CA GLU A 9 -6.68 7.24 4.81
C GLU A 9 -6.25 7.15 3.32
N SER A 10 -4.94 7.19 3.06
CA SER A 10 -4.36 7.05 1.74
C SER A 10 -3.74 5.67 1.51
N TYR A 11 -3.81 4.73 2.45
CA TYR A 11 -3.15 3.43 2.36
C TYR A 11 -4.14 2.29 2.17
N PHE A 12 -3.71 1.28 1.42
CA PHE A 12 -4.48 0.09 1.11
C PHE A 12 -3.64 -1.16 1.35
N LEU A 13 -4.22 -2.15 2.01
CA LEU A 13 -3.67 -3.50 2.11
C LEU A 13 -4.27 -4.36 0.99
N VAL A 14 -3.43 -4.85 0.09
CA VAL A 14 -3.84 -5.61 -1.09
C VAL A 14 -3.20 -7.00 -1.14
N THR A 15 -3.86 -7.94 -1.80
CA THR A 15 -3.33 -9.30 -2.03
C THR A 15 -3.67 -9.84 -3.41
N ASN A 16 -2.80 -10.69 -3.95
CA ASN A 16 -3.07 -11.53 -5.12
C ASN A 16 -3.50 -12.97 -4.75
N GLY A 17 -3.70 -13.25 -3.46
CA GLY A 17 -4.03 -14.57 -2.91
C GLY A 17 -2.84 -15.35 -2.37
N SER A 18 -1.60 -14.99 -2.71
CA SER A 18 -0.37 -15.61 -2.19
C SER A 18 0.60 -14.63 -1.53
N GLN A 19 0.53 -13.35 -1.91
CA GLN A 19 1.40 -12.28 -1.46
C GLN A 19 0.57 -11.08 -1.04
N PHE A 20 1.13 -10.28 -0.12
CA PHE A 20 0.48 -9.10 0.43
C PHE A 20 1.38 -7.89 0.21
N ALA A 21 0.76 -6.74 -0.05
CA ALA A 21 1.47 -5.47 -0.17
C ALA A 21 0.64 -4.35 0.43
N VAL A 22 1.34 -3.32 0.90
CA VAL A 22 0.74 -2.04 1.28
C VAL A 22 1.07 -1.03 0.20
N VAL A 23 0.04 -0.34 -0.28
CA VAL A 23 0.16 0.64 -1.37
C VAL A 23 -0.47 1.95 -0.94
N GLU A 24 0.08 3.05 -1.43
CA GLU A 24 -0.41 4.39 -1.14
C GLU A 24 -1.13 4.98 -2.35
N ARG A 25 -2.32 5.52 -2.14
CA ARG A 25 -3.11 6.26 -3.12
C ARG A 25 -2.79 7.74 -3.05
N ARG A 26 -2.33 8.31 -4.16
CA ARG A 26 -2.13 9.76 -4.32
C ARG A 26 -2.65 10.20 -5.68
N ALA A 27 -3.45 11.27 -5.72
CA ALA A 27 -4.00 11.83 -6.96
C ALA A 27 -4.64 10.76 -7.90
N GLY A 28 -5.36 9.79 -7.32
CA GLY A 28 -6.05 8.72 -8.06
C GLY A 28 -5.15 7.60 -8.57
N LYS A 29 -3.85 7.62 -8.26
CA LYS A 29 -2.87 6.58 -8.61
C LYS A 29 -2.34 5.88 -7.37
N TYR A 30 -1.83 4.68 -7.57
CA TYR A 30 -1.32 3.82 -6.51
C TYR A 30 0.20 3.66 -6.63
N TYR A 31 0.87 3.68 -5.49
CA TYR A 31 2.32 3.73 -5.39
C TYR A 31 2.81 2.73 -4.33
N SER A 32 3.98 2.13 -4.58
CA SER A 32 4.65 1.27 -3.60
C SER A 32 5.21 2.12 -2.47
N LEU A 33 5.34 1.54 -1.27
CA LEU A 33 5.92 2.23 -0.11
C LEU A 33 7.45 2.26 -0.11
N HIS A 34 8.11 1.48 -0.98
CA HIS A 34 9.56 1.45 -1.09
C HIS A 34 10.13 2.82 -1.50
N ALA A 35 11.30 3.18 -0.96
CA ALA A 35 12.00 4.42 -1.31
C ALA A 35 12.67 4.27 -2.68
N GLY A 36 12.25 5.06 -3.67
CA GLY A 36 12.76 5.00 -5.04
C GLY A 36 11.94 5.85 -6.02
N VAL A 37 12.28 5.81 -7.32
CA VAL A 37 11.45 6.42 -8.37
C VAL A 37 10.16 5.60 -8.49
N ARG A 38 9.03 6.18 -8.09
CA ARG A 38 7.74 5.49 -8.07
C ARG A 38 6.91 5.86 -9.29
N HIS A 39 6.50 4.86 -10.07
CA HIS A 39 5.48 5.05 -11.09
C HIS A 39 4.10 4.84 -10.47
N GLY A 40 3.20 5.79 -10.70
CA GLY A 40 1.82 5.66 -10.22
C GLY A 40 1.03 4.79 -11.18
N VAL A 41 0.50 3.68 -10.68
CA VAL A 41 -0.29 2.72 -11.47
C VAL A 41 -1.79 2.83 -11.17
N ALA A 42 -2.61 2.20 -12.01
CA ALA A 42 -4.04 2.03 -11.77
C ALA A 42 -4.30 0.91 -10.74
N LEU A 43 -5.44 0.98 -10.05
CA LEU A 43 -5.92 -0.12 -9.19
C LEU A 43 -6.67 -1.15 -10.02
N ASP A 44 -5.93 -1.82 -10.89
CA ASP A 44 -6.38 -3.00 -11.60
C ASP A 44 -5.44 -4.17 -11.31
N ASP A 45 -5.81 -5.35 -11.81
CA ASP A 45 -5.05 -6.58 -11.56
C ASP A 45 -3.58 -6.45 -12.02
N ALA A 46 -3.30 -5.73 -13.10
CA ALA A 46 -1.95 -5.58 -13.64
C ALA A 46 -1.11 -4.60 -12.81
N GLY A 47 -1.66 -3.42 -12.50
CA GLY A 47 -0.97 -2.41 -11.71
C GLY A 47 -0.66 -2.88 -10.29
N VAL A 48 -1.60 -3.57 -9.64
CA VAL A 48 -1.33 -4.07 -8.28
C VAL A 48 -0.34 -5.24 -8.29
N LEU A 49 -0.31 -6.06 -9.36
CA LEU A 49 0.71 -7.09 -9.48
C LEU A 49 2.11 -6.48 -9.59
N GLU A 50 2.26 -5.41 -10.38
CA GLU A 50 3.50 -4.63 -10.47
C GLU A 50 3.91 -4.07 -9.10
N LEU A 51 2.97 -3.47 -8.36
CA LEU A 51 3.21 -2.95 -7.01
C LEU A 51 3.63 -4.03 -6.01
N ILE A 52 3.01 -5.22 -6.04
CA ILE A 52 3.41 -6.35 -5.19
C ILE A 52 4.84 -6.79 -5.53
N HIS A 53 5.20 -6.77 -6.81
CA HIS A 53 6.53 -7.15 -7.26
C HIS A 53 7.59 -6.12 -6.84
N GLU A 54 7.27 -4.81 -6.92
CA GLU A 54 8.17 -3.71 -6.53
C GLU A 54 8.31 -3.53 -5.02
N ALA A 55 7.22 -3.69 -4.25
CA ALA A 55 7.22 -3.50 -2.81
C ALA A 55 7.97 -4.61 -2.05
N GLY A 56 8.31 -5.70 -2.73
CA GLY A 56 8.74 -6.93 -2.10
C GLY A 56 7.55 -7.69 -1.54
N ALA A 57 7.50 -9.00 -1.81
CA ALA A 57 6.41 -9.83 -1.34
C ALA A 57 6.49 -10.02 0.18
N HIS A 58 5.47 -9.54 0.89
CA HIS A 58 5.32 -9.77 2.31
C HIS A 58 4.36 -10.93 2.57
N ASP A 59 4.59 -11.65 3.67
CA ASP A 59 3.53 -12.45 4.28
C ASP A 59 2.46 -11.54 4.89
N GLU A 60 1.26 -12.09 5.15
CA GLU A 60 0.12 -11.31 5.63
C GLU A 60 0.42 -10.55 6.92
N LYS A 61 1.17 -11.19 7.84
CA LYS A 61 1.44 -10.62 9.15
C LYS A 61 2.38 -9.43 9.06
N ALA A 62 3.42 -9.53 8.24
CA ALA A 62 4.34 -8.43 7.97
C ALA A 62 3.61 -7.28 7.26
N ALA A 63 2.78 -7.57 6.27
CA ALA A 63 2.02 -6.55 5.54
C ALA A 63 1.02 -5.82 6.45
N ARG A 64 0.31 -6.54 7.33
CA ARG A 64 -0.61 -5.93 8.30
C ARG A 64 0.12 -5.01 9.29
N ARG A 65 1.28 -5.42 9.81
CA ARG A 65 2.08 -4.57 10.69
C ARG A 65 2.52 -3.29 10.00
N LEU A 66 3.05 -3.41 8.79
CA LEU A 66 3.44 -2.24 7.99
C LEU A 66 2.25 -1.32 7.74
N PHE A 67 1.07 -1.90 7.43
CA PHE A 67 -0.16 -1.14 7.21
C PHE A 67 -0.59 -0.35 8.44
N ASP A 68 -0.54 -0.95 9.62
CA ASP A 68 -0.83 -0.28 10.89
C ASP A 68 0.16 0.85 11.14
N GLU A 69 1.47 0.59 11.01
CA GLU A 69 2.55 1.55 11.24
C GLU A 69 2.43 2.80 10.35
N VAL A 70 2.21 2.64 9.04
CA VAL A 70 2.12 3.79 8.12
C VAL A 70 0.81 4.58 8.30
N SER A 71 -0.27 3.89 8.68
CA SER A 71 -1.56 4.53 8.94
C SER A 71 -1.56 5.31 10.26
N GLU A 72 -0.77 4.89 11.24
CA GLU A 72 -0.56 5.61 12.49
C GLU A 72 0.35 6.82 12.28
N GLN A 73 1.50 6.65 11.62
CA GLN A 73 2.42 7.76 11.32
C GLN A 73 1.74 8.89 10.55
N TRP A 74 0.87 8.56 9.59
CA TRP A 74 0.15 9.58 8.84
C TRP A 74 -0.79 10.40 9.73
N ARG A 75 -1.50 9.73 10.65
CA ARG A 75 -2.36 10.41 11.64
C ARG A 75 -1.54 11.32 12.55
N ASP A 76 -0.42 10.83 13.07
CA ASP A 76 0.46 11.63 13.92
C ASP A 76 0.97 12.89 13.22
N ILE A 77 1.38 12.79 11.94
CA ILE A 77 1.83 13.94 11.14
C ILE A 77 0.69 14.95 10.94
N PHE A 78 -0.50 14.49 10.58
CA PHE A 78 -1.64 15.38 10.33
C PHE A 78 -2.19 16.01 11.62
N GLU A 79 -2.16 15.31 12.75
CA GLU A 79 -2.58 15.85 14.04
C GLU A 79 -1.62 16.92 14.58
N HIS A 80 -0.31 16.79 14.31
CA HIS A 80 0.71 17.76 14.75
C HIS A 80 0.87 18.98 13.83
N LEU A 81 0.30 18.95 12.62
CA LEU A 81 0.34 20.05 11.65
C LEU A 81 -0.88 21.00 11.74
N ARG A 82 -1.72 20.83 12.77
CA ARG A 82 -2.93 21.63 13.01
C ARG A 82 -2.73 22.65 14.13
#